data_AF-A0A3D5YF21-F1
#
_entry.id   AF-A0A3D5YF21-F1
#
_cell.length_a   1.000
_cell.length_b   1.000
_cell.length_c   1.000
_cell.angle_alpha   90.00
_cell.angle_beta   90.00
_cell.angle_gamma   90.00
#
_symmetry.space_group_name_H-M   'P 1'
#
loop_
_entity.id
_entity.type
_entity.pdbx_description
1 polymer ?
#
loop_
_entity_poly.entity_id
_entity_poly.type
_entity_poly.pdbx_seq_one_letter_code
_entity_poly.pdbx_strand_id
1 'polypeptide(L)'
;MAEVNDLISLPKYTAYTRLMIDGISSDPFSMKTLPPIKAEGSLETIDKVRKQSRQRYAMSRGQLEKLMQAWSNKTFSVQEKVAEKAKLESLGISSEEAENLQDMFVQQHLHMFTEYAIDGVEPDAILFDTDSNSHKTIWWTKPK
;
A
#
# COMPACT_ATOMS: atom_id res chain seq x y z
N MET A 1 -9.30 36.70 15.50
CA MET A 1 -10.02 35.74 16.35
C MET A 1 -10.07 34.43 15.58
N ALA A 2 -9.90 33.27 16.22
CA ALA A 2 -9.93 32.00 15.49
C ALA A 2 -11.39 31.69 15.12
N GLU A 3 -11.66 31.53 13.83
CA GLU A 3 -13.00 31.28 13.31
C GLU A 3 -13.27 29.77 13.20
N VAL A 4 -14.54 29.38 13.16
CA VAL A 4 -14.93 27.96 13.04
C VAL A 4 -14.31 27.30 11.80
N ASN A 5 -14.14 28.07 10.72
CA ASN A 5 -13.52 27.60 9.48
C ASN A 5 -12.01 27.27 9.64
N ASP A 6 -11.32 27.93 10.57
CA ASP A 6 -9.89 27.69 10.85
C ASP A 6 -9.66 26.35 11.55
N LEU A 7 -10.69 25.82 12.22
CA LEU A 7 -10.67 24.51 12.87
C LEU A 7 -10.86 23.35 11.87
N ILE A 8 -11.47 23.61 10.72
CA ILE A 8 -11.76 22.59 9.69
C ILE A 8 -10.49 22.26 8.88
N SER A 9 -9.58 23.24 8.74
CA SER A 9 -8.39 23.16 7.89
C SER A 9 -7.08 23.02 8.69
N LEU A 10 -7.13 22.37 9.85
CA LEU A 10 -5.96 22.20 10.73
C LEU A 10 -4.89 21.28 10.10
N PRO A 11 -3.65 21.77 9.93
CA PRO A 11 -2.55 20.93 9.46
C PRO A 11 -2.21 19.83 10.49
N LYS A 12 -1.67 18.70 10.01
CA LYS A 12 -1.30 17.56 10.85
C LYS A 12 -0.34 17.97 11.97
N TYR A 13 -0.58 17.49 13.20
CA TYR A 13 0.22 17.80 14.40
C TYR A 13 0.22 19.28 14.78
N THR A 14 -0.90 19.97 14.56
CA THR A 14 -1.10 21.38 14.94
C THR A 14 -2.36 21.49 15.78
N ALA A 15 -2.37 22.40 16.75
CA ALA A 15 -3.52 22.67 17.62
C ALA A 15 -3.67 24.17 17.84
N TYR A 16 -4.89 24.64 18.06
CA TYR A 16 -5.15 25.99 18.56
C TYR A 16 -5.29 25.96 20.07
N THR A 17 -4.52 26.79 20.78
CA THR A 17 -4.55 26.83 22.24
C THR A 17 -4.61 28.27 22.74
N ARG A 18 -5.11 28.44 23.97
CA ARG A 18 -5.00 29.69 24.74
C ARG A 18 -4.16 29.40 25.97
N LEU A 19 -3.28 30.32 26.31
CA LEU A 19 -2.49 30.23 27.55
C LEU A 19 -3.08 31.17 28.59
N MET A 20 -2.92 30.80 29.86
CA MET A 20 -3.12 31.76 30.94
C MET A 20 -1.78 32.41 31.24
N ILE A 21 -1.72 33.73 31.06
CA ILE A 21 -0.55 34.55 31.36
C ILE A 21 -0.99 35.49 32.48
N ASP A 22 -0.35 35.39 33.65
CA ASP A 22 -0.67 36.18 34.85
C ASP A 22 -2.17 36.13 35.23
N GLY A 23 -2.80 34.96 35.07
CA GLY A 23 -4.22 34.73 35.37
C GLY A 23 -5.20 35.26 34.32
N ILE A 24 -4.72 35.87 33.23
CA ILE A 24 -5.54 36.35 32.12
C ILE A 24 -5.38 35.39 30.93
N SER A 25 -6.48 35.05 30.27
CA SER A 25 -6.44 34.21 29.07
C SER A 25 -5.92 35.01 27.88
N SER A 26 -4.91 34.47 27.20
CA SER A 26 -4.36 35.05 25.98
C SER A 26 -5.32 34.89 24.80
N ASP A 27 -5.04 35.66 23.75
CA ASP A 27 -5.62 35.38 22.43
C ASP A 27 -5.22 33.97 21.95
N PRO A 28 -6.11 33.29 21.20
CA PRO A 28 -5.83 31.97 20.66
C PRO A 28 -4.73 32.05 19.60
N PHE A 29 -3.78 31.13 19.66
CA PHE A 29 -2.72 30.98 18.65
C PHE A 29 -2.53 29.53 18.26
N SER A 30 -1.98 29.30 17.08
CA SER A 30 -1.64 27.96 16.60
C SER A 30 -0.31 27.50 17.19
N MET A 31 -0.26 26.26 17.66
CA MET A 31 0.94 25.62 18.18
C MET A 31 1.17 24.29 17.46
N LYS A 32 2.43 23.98 17.14
CA LYS A 32 2.82 22.64 16.70
C LYS A 32 2.83 21.70 17.91
N THR A 33 2.14 20.57 17.80
CA THR A 33 2.16 19.54 18.85
C THR A 33 3.50 18.83 18.86
N LEU A 34 3.80 18.17 19.97
CA LEU A 34 4.93 17.24 20.00
C LEU A 34 4.76 16.17 18.92
N PRO A 35 5.85 15.74 18.27
CA PRO A 35 5.79 14.60 17.39
C PRO A 35 5.27 13.39 18.17
N PRO A 36 4.49 12.50 17.54
CA PRO A 36 4.06 11.28 18.21
C PRO A 36 5.30 10.57 18.75
N ILE A 37 5.23 10.14 20.02
CA ILE A 37 6.31 9.38 20.64
C ILE A 37 6.51 8.15 19.76
N LYS A 38 7.65 8.10 19.07
CA LYS A 38 8.10 6.89 18.40
C LYS A 38 8.40 5.92 19.52
N ALA A 39 7.42 5.12 19.91
CA ALA A 39 7.73 3.89 20.62
C ALA A 39 8.59 3.10 19.64
N GLU A 40 9.90 3.12 19.83
CA GLU A 40 10.73 2.03 19.33
C GLU A 40 10.11 0.79 19.97
N GLY A 41 9.26 0.10 19.22
CA GLY A 41 8.52 -1.03 19.75
C GLY A 41 9.55 -1.95 20.35
N SER A 42 9.44 -2.24 21.64
CA SER A 42 10.31 -3.23 22.27
C SER A 42 10.25 -4.50 21.40
N LEU A 43 11.36 -5.22 21.28
CA LEU A 43 11.38 -6.48 20.51
C LEU A 43 10.20 -7.39 20.91
N GLU A 44 9.86 -7.38 22.21
CA GLU A 44 8.72 -8.09 22.78
C GLU A 44 7.37 -7.60 22.22
N THR A 45 7.15 -6.28 22.13
CA THR A 45 5.93 -5.70 21.54
C THR A 45 5.80 -6.08 20.07
N ILE A 46 6.89 -6.01 19.31
CA ILE A 46 6.90 -6.37 17.89
C ILE A 46 6.55 -7.85 17.72
N ASP A 47 7.15 -8.75 18.51
CA ASP A 47 6.85 -10.18 18.44
C ASP A 47 5.43 -10.51 18.88
N LYS A 48 4.89 -9.83 19.89
CA LYS A 48 3.48 -9.95 20.28
C LYS A 48 2.55 -9.58 19.13
N VAL A 49 2.77 -8.43 18.49
CA VAL A 49 1.98 -7.98 17.34
C VAL A 49 2.10 -8.98 16.19
N ARG A 50 3.32 -9.42 15.85
CA ARG A 50 3.56 -10.41 14.80
C ARG A 50 2.82 -11.72 15.06
N LYS A 51 2.83 -12.22 16.31
CA LYS A 51 2.13 -13.44 16.69
C LYS A 51 0.61 -13.29 16.58
N GLN A 52 0.05 -12.20 17.10
CA GLN A 52 -1.38 -11.90 17.01
C GLN A 52 -1.86 -11.77 15.56
N SER A 53 -1.12 -11.03 14.73
CA SER A 53 -1.43 -10.89 13.31
C SER A 53 -1.35 -12.22 12.57
N ARG A 54 -0.33 -13.04 12.82
CA ARG A 54 -0.24 -14.39 12.22
C ARG A 54 -1.39 -15.30 12.66
N GLN A 55 -1.82 -15.22 13.91
CA GLN A 55 -2.97 -15.99 14.40
C GLN A 55 -4.28 -15.61 13.72
N ARG A 56 -4.46 -14.31 13.39
CA ARG A 56 -5.71 -13.81 12.78
C ARG A 56 -5.73 -13.90 11.26
N TYR A 57 -4.59 -13.69 10.62
CA TYR A 57 -4.53 -13.43 9.17
C TYR A 57 -3.61 -14.38 8.40
N ALA A 58 -2.69 -15.08 9.06
CA ALA A 58 -1.85 -16.03 8.32
C ALA A 58 -2.62 -17.33 8.05
N MET A 59 -2.33 -17.93 6.90
CA MET A 59 -2.81 -19.25 6.52
C MET A 59 -1.62 -20.14 6.19
N SER A 60 -1.83 -21.47 6.24
CA SER A 60 -0.78 -22.40 5.85
C SER A 60 -0.45 -22.25 4.36
N ARG A 61 0.82 -22.48 4.02
CA ARG A 61 1.29 -22.37 2.63
C ARG A 61 0.46 -23.20 1.65
N GLY A 62 0.15 -24.45 2.00
CA GLY A 62 -0.68 -25.31 1.15
C GLY A 62 -2.12 -24.84 0.97
N GLN A 63 -2.70 -24.15 1.97
CA GLN A 63 -4.02 -23.52 1.82
C GLN A 63 -3.94 -22.27 0.92
N LEU A 64 -2.89 -21.47 1.07
CA LEU A 64 -2.65 -20.29 0.24
C LEU A 64 -2.45 -20.69 -1.22
N GLU A 65 -1.60 -21.67 -1.50
CA GLU A 65 -1.33 -22.16 -2.85
C GLU A 65 -2.60 -22.69 -3.52
N LYS A 66 -3.45 -23.44 -2.79
CA LYS A 66 -4.74 -23.89 -3.30
C LYS A 66 -5.69 -22.72 -3.60
N LEU A 67 -5.72 -21.72 -2.73
CA LEU A 67 -6.56 -20.53 -2.94
C LEU A 67 -6.07 -19.71 -4.13
N MET A 68 -4.75 -19.56 -4.29
CA MET A 68 -4.13 -18.92 -5.45
C MET A 68 -4.42 -19.69 -6.74
N GLN A 69 -4.30 -21.03 -6.72
CA GLN A 69 -4.67 -21.87 -7.86
C GLN A 69 -6.16 -21.73 -8.19
N ALA A 70 -7.05 -21.70 -7.20
CA ALA A 70 -8.47 -21.52 -7.41
C ALA A 70 -8.80 -20.13 -7.98
N TRP A 71 -8.10 -19.08 -7.57
CA TRP A 71 -8.23 -17.73 -8.13
C TRP A 71 -7.66 -17.63 -9.54
N SER A 72 -6.48 -18.20 -9.78
CA SER A 72 -5.85 -18.24 -11.10
C SER A 72 -6.66 -19.05 -12.11
N ASN A 73 -7.27 -20.15 -11.66
CA ASN A 73 -8.09 -21.02 -12.51
C ASN A 73 -9.55 -20.56 -12.60
N LYS A 74 -9.91 -19.44 -11.94
CA LYS A 74 -11.25 -18.87 -12.02
C LYS A 74 -11.43 -18.30 -13.43
N THR A 75 -11.85 -19.17 -14.33
CA THR A 75 -12.15 -18.82 -15.71
C THR A 75 -13.55 -18.22 -15.70
N PHE A 76 -13.66 -16.94 -16.08
CA PHE A 76 -14.96 -16.30 -16.29
C PHE A 76 -15.81 -17.14 -17.23
N SER A 77 -17.10 -17.27 -16.93
CA SER A 77 -18.03 -17.99 -17.82
C SER A 77 -18.04 -17.31 -19.19
N VAL A 78 -18.41 -18.04 -20.24
CA VAL A 78 -18.52 -17.45 -21.59
C VAL A 78 -19.47 -16.24 -21.56
N GLN A 79 -20.53 -16.27 -20.74
CA GLN A 79 -21.42 -15.12 -20.57
C GLN A 79 -20.76 -13.93 -19.85
N GLU A 80 -19.96 -14.17 -18.82
CA GLU A 80 -19.23 -13.11 -18.11
C GLU A 80 -18.18 -12.44 -19.00
N LYS A 81 -17.43 -13.22 -19.79
CA LYS A 81 -16.49 -12.68 -20.79
C LYS A 81 -17.19 -11.84 -21.85
N VAL A 82 -18.36 -12.27 -22.32
CA VAL A 82 -19.17 -11.52 -23.28
C VAL A 82 -19.70 -10.22 -22.66
N ALA A 83 -20.14 -10.25 -21.40
CA ALA A 83 -20.62 -9.06 -20.68
C ALA A 83 -19.48 -8.05 -20.41
N GLU A 84 -18.29 -8.53 -20.06
CA GLU A 84 -17.11 -7.69 -19.86
C GLU A 84 -16.62 -7.07 -21.17
N LYS A 85 -16.62 -7.85 -22.26
CA LYS A 85 -16.33 -7.34 -23.61
C LYS A 85 -17.32 -6.26 -24.03
N ALA A 86 -18.63 -6.49 -23.84
CA ALA A 86 -19.66 -5.50 -24.14
C ALA A 86 -19.50 -4.21 -23.30
N LYS A 87 -19.08 -4.35 -22.04
CA LYS A 87 -18.79 -3.21 -21.15
C LYS A 87 -17.58 -2.41 -21.63
N LEU A 88 -16.49 -3.07 -22.02
CA LEU A 88 -15.30 -2.43 -22.59
C LEU A 88 -15.62 -1.70 -23.91
N GLU A 89 -16.40 -2.35 -24.78
CA GLU A 89 -16.87 -1.75 -26.04
C GLU A 89 -17.75 -0.51 -25.79
N SER A 90 -18.64 -0.54 -24.78
CA SER A 90 -19.44 0.62 -24.39
C SER A 90 -18.64 1.80 -23.84
N LEU A 91 -17.45 1.53 -23.29
CA LEU A 91 -16.49 2.55 -22.85
C LEU A 91 -15.64 3.08 -24.01
N GLY A 92 -15.87 2.59 -25.23
CA GLY A 92 -15.17 3.01 -26.44
C GLY A 92 -13.75 2.45 -26.54
N ILE A 93 -13.42 1.45 -25.72
CA ILE A 93 -12.11 0.80 -25.74
C ILE A 93 -12.21 -0.39 -26.70
N SER A 94 -11.47 -0.31 -27.81
CA SER A 94 -11.38 -1.41 -28.78
C SER A 94 -10.74 -2.65 -28.13
N SER A 95 -11.12 -3.85 -28.58
CA SER A 95 -10.48 -5.11 -28.19
C SER A 95 -8.96 -5.07 -28.40
N GLU A 96 -8.51 -4.45 -29.50
CA GLU A 96 -7.09 -4.32 -29.82
C GLU A 96 -6.41 -3.26 -28.93
N GLU A 97 -7.11 -2.19 -28.56
CA GLU A 97 -6.60 -1.17 -27.64
C GLU A 97 -6.48 -1.69 -26.21
N ALA A 98 -7.40 -2.56 -25.77
CA ALA A 98 -7.34 -3.21 -24.46
C ALA A 98 -6.18 -4.21 -24.36
N GLU A 99 -5.96 -5.03 -25.40
CA GLU A 99 -4.81 -5.93 -25.45
C GLU A 99 -3.49 -5.15 -25.56
N ASN A 100 -3.42 -4.12 -26.41
CA ASN A 100 -2.24 -3.26 -26.48
C ASN A 100 -2.00 -2.47 -25.19
N LEU A 101 -3.04 -2.06 -24.46
CA LEU A 101 -2.90 -1.45 -23.13
C LEU A 101 -2.36 -2.45 -22.13
N GLN A 102 -2.83 -3.70 -22.13
CA GLN A 102 -2.29 -4.75 -21.26
C GLN A 102 -0.84 -5.06 -21.62
N ASP A 103 -0.52 -5.25 -22.90
CA ASP A 103 0.84 -5.52 -23.36
C ASP A 103 1.77 -4.33 -23.10
N MET A 104 1.32 -3.09 -23.28
CA MET A 104 2.09 -1.90 -22.96
C MET A 104 2.27 -1.74 -21.45
N PHE A 105 1.25 -2.01 -20.63
CA PHE A 105 1.38 -1.97 -19.17
C PHE A 105 2.34 -3.06 -18.69
N VAL A 106 2.23 -4.28 -19.23
CA VAL A 106 3.12 -5.40 -18.95
C VAL A 106 4.55 -5.07 -19.40
N GLN A 107 4.77 -4.58 -20.62
CA GLN A 107 6.09 -4.19 -21.13
C GLN A 107 6.70 -2.98 -20.40
N GLN A 108 5.87 -2.01 -20.04
CA GLN A 108 6.27 -0.81 -19.30
C GLN A 108 6.57 -1.12 -17.82
N HIS A 109 6.13 -2.27 -17.31
CA HIS A 109 6.51 -2.73 -15.99
C HIS A 109 7.52 -3.88 -16.04
N LEU A 110 7.69 -4.58 -17.17
CA LEU A 110 8.59 -5.74 -17.32
C LEU A 110 10.03 -5.38 -17.00
N HIS A 111 10.48 -4.19 -17.41
CA HIS A 111 11.81 -3.67 -17.08
C HIS A 111 11.98 -3.39 -15.57
N MET A 112 10.88 -3.23 -14.81
CA MET A 112 10.90 -3.20 -13.35
C MET A 112 10.96 -4.59 -12.70
N PHE A 113 11.04 -5.67 -13.48
CA PHE A 113 11.19 -7.04 -12.96
C PHE A 113 12.49 -7.71 -13.45
N THR A 114 13.07 -7.27 -14.58
CA THR A 114 14.18 -7.98 -15.23
C THR A 114 15.59 -7.58 -14.77
N GLU A 115 15.78 -6.45 -14.08
CA GLU A 115 17.13 -5.97 -13.70
C GLU A 115 17.58 -6.31 -12.27
N TYR A 116 16.80 -7.08 -11.51
CA TYR A 116 17.12 -7.34 -10.10
C TYR A 116 17.96 -8.58 -9.86
N ALA A 117 18.38 -9.31 -10.89
CA ALA A 117 19.25 -10.46 -10.69
C ALA A 117 20.65 -9.98 -10.27
N ILE A 118 21.03 -10.29 -9.02
CA ILE A 118 22.41 -10.11 -8.57
C ILE A 118 23.17 -11.38 -8.98
N ASP A 119 24.20 -11.23 -9.80
CA ASP A 119 25.04 -12.32 -10.30
C ASP A 119 24.26 -13.46 -11.00
N GLY A 120 23.20 -13.07 -11.72
CA GLY A 120 22.31 -14.00 -12.42
C GLY A 120 21.36 -14.78 -11.51
N VAL A 121 21.29 -14.46 -10.22
CA VAL A 121 20.35 -15.04 -9.27
C VAL A 121 19.18 -14.09 -9.04
N GLU A 122 18.01 -14.49 -9.52
CA GLU A 122 16.75 -13.77 -9.32
C GLU A 122 16.35 -13.72 -7.83
N PRO A 123 15.65 -12.66 -7.39
CA PRO A 123 15.19 -12.54 -6.02
C PRO A 123 14.05 -13.52 -5.71
N ASP A 124 14.07 -14.09 -4.49
CA ASP A 124 13.02 -15.00 -4.01
C ASP A 124 11.69 -14.26 -3.72
N ALA A 125 11.76 -12.97 -3.41
CA ALA A 125 10.60 -12.12 -3.19
C ALA A 125 10.89 -10.65 -3.53
N ILE A 126 9.86 -9.93 -3.98
CA ILE A 126 9.90 -8.49 -4.22
C ILE A 126 8.79 -7.83 -3.41
N LEU A 127 9.13 -6.82 -2.64
CA LEU A 127 8.21 -5.98 -1.89
C LEU A 127 8.05 -4.65 -2.64
N PHE A 128 6.81 -4.31 -2.98
CA PHE A 128 6.47 -3.04 -3.63
C PHE A 128 6.00 -2.05 -2.58
N ASP A 129 6.64 -0.88 -2.51
CA ASP A 129 6.16 0.27 -1.75
C ASP A 129 5.25 1.11 -2.64
N THR A 130 3.96 1.11 -2.30
CA THR A 130 2.91 1.80 -3.06
C THR A 130 2.99 3.31 -2.97
N ASP A 131 3.65 3.85 -1.94
CA ASP A 131 3.67 5.29 -1.67
C ASP A 131 4.84 5.98 -2.36
N SER A 132 5.99 5.30 -2.46
CA SER A 132 7.22 5.85 -3.01
C SER A 132 7.57 5.33 -4.41
N ASN A 133 6.74 4.44 -4.97
CA ASN A 133 7.03 3.69 -6.19
C ASN A 133 8.41 2.99 -6.16
N SER A 134 8.90 2.69 -4.95
CA SER A 134 10.13 1.96 -4.74
C SER A 134 9.84 0.49 -4.49
N HIS A 135 10.83 -0.36 -4.70
CA HIS A 135 10.70 -1.79 -4.42
C HIS A 135 11.95 -2.28 -3.70
N LYS A 136 11.79 -3.32 -2.88
CA LYS A 136 12.87 -4.02 -2.20
C LYS A 136 12.85 -5.47 -2.61
N THR A 137 13.99 -5.96 -3.07
CA THR A 137 14.19 -7.37 -3.40
C THR A 137 14.81 -8.12 -2.22
N ILE A 138 14.39 -9.36 -2.03
CA ILE A 138 14.81 -10.22 -0.93
C ILE A 138 15.33 -11.53 -1.52
N TRP A 139 16.52 -11.92 -1.09
CA TRP A 139 17.06 -13.25 -1.29
C TRP A 139 17.12 -13.96 0.05
N TRP A 140 16.65 -15.20 0.09
CA TRP A 140 16.79 -16.08 1.24
C TRP A 140 18.26 -16.44 1.46
N THR A 141 18.97 -16.71 0.37
CA THR A 141 20.42 -16.96 0.38
C THR A 141 21.11 -15.79 -0.32
N LYS A 142 22.07 -15.14 0.35
CA LYS A 142 22.76 -13.99 -0.21
C LYS A 142 23.46 -14.41 -1.53
N PRO A 143 23.13 -13.78 -2.68
CA PRO A 143 23.83 -13.99 -3.93
C PRO A 143 25.28 -13.49 -3.80
N LYS A 144 26.18 -14.04 -4.62
CA LYS A 144 27.62 -14.07 -4.36
C LYS A 144 28.35 -12.81 -4.80
#